data_AF-A0A9E4AM37-F1
#
_entry.id   AF-A0A9E4AM37-F1
#
_cell.length_a   1.000
_cell.length_b   1.000
_cell.length_c   1.000
_cell.angle_alpha   90.00
_cell.angle_beta   90.00
_cell.angle_gamma   90.00
#
_symmetry.space_group_name_H-M   'P 1'
#
loop_
_entity.id
_entity.type
_entity.pdbx_description
1 polymer ?
#
loop_
_entity_poly.entity_id
_entity_poly.type
_entity_poly.pdbx_seq_one_letter_code
_entity_poly.pdbx_strand_id
1 'polypeptide(L)'
;MSKKTIAVLFGGISVEHEVSLVSSKFVISNLDPSKFALLPIFISKEGCWQRSVIENWSEGEPPALIPDSEIVPMLQGSPPGRFA
;
A
#
# COMPACT_ATOMS: atom_id res chain seq x y z
N MET A 1 -5.28 25.54 4.45
CA MET A 1 -5.60 24.26 5.11
C MET A 1 -4.68 23.19 4.55
N SER A 2 -3.99 22.40 5.37
CA SER A 2 -3.23 21.24 4.85
C SER A 2 -4.19 20.11 4.50
N LYS A 3 -3.88 19.36 3.43
CA LYS A 3 -4.67 18.17 3.05
C LYS A 3 -4.41 17.07 4.08
N LYS A 4 -5.45 16.32 4.46
CA LYS A 4 -5.28 15.13 5.30
C LYS A 4 -4.59 14.04 4.48
N THR A 5 -3.60 13.38 5.08
CA THR A 5 -2.93 12.25 4.43
C THR A 5 -3.70 10.96 4.71
N ILE A 6 -4.02 10.22 3.65
CA ILE A 6 -4.67 8.92 3.71
C ILE A 6 -3.65 7.87 3.29
N ALA A 7 -3.26 7.00 4.23
CA ALA A 7 -2.45 5.84 3.93
C ALA A 7 -3.34 4.68 3.49
N VAL A 8 -3.06 4.09 2.34
CA VAL A 8 -3.75 2.90 1.84
C VAL A 8 -2.75 1.74 1.90
N LEU A 9 -3.03 0.75 2.75
CA LEU A 9 -2.19 -0.43 2.94
C LEU A 9 -2.83 -1.59 2.18
N PHE A 10 -2.05 -2.30 1.39
CA PHE A 10 -2.60 -3.33 0.50
C PHE A 10 -1.61 -4.42 0.11
N GLY A 11 -2.14 -5.57 -0.31
CA GLY A 11 -1.38 -6.81 -0.50
C GLY A 11 -1.38 -7.65 0.79
N GLY A 12 -0.19 -8.02 1.28
CA GLY A 12 0.01 -8.73 2.53
C GLY A 12 0.33 -10.22 2.37
N ILE A 13 0.66 -10.86 3.50
CA ILE A 13 0.91 -12.30 3.60
C ILE A 13 -0.44 -13.02 3.78
N SER A 14 -1.24 -13.11 2.71
CA SER A 14 -2.56 -13.74 2.71
C SER A 14 -2.87 -14.38 1.36
N VAL A 15 -3.76 -15.38 1.37
CA VAL A 15 -4.38 -15.91 0.13
C VAL A 15 -5.23 -14.86 -0.58
N GLU A 16 -5.65 -13.82 0.15
CA GLU A 16 -6.40 -12.67 -0.38
C GLU A 16 -5.50 -11.55 -0.91
N HIS A 17 -4.19 -11.78 -1.07
CA HIS A 17 -3.24 -10.78 -1.55
C HIS A 17 -3.76 -10.08 -2.83
N GLU A 18 -4.14 -10.85 -3.85
CA GLU A 18 -4.63 -10.32 -5.12
C GLU A 18 -5.96 -9.58 -4.97
N VAL A 19 -6.83 -10.04 -4.06
CA VAL A 19 -8.11 -9.38 -3.76
C VAL A 19 -7.88 -8.03 -3.09
N SER A 20 -6.88 -7.94 -2.19
CA SER A 20 -6.46 -6.70 -1.56
C SER A 20 -5.92 -5.70 -2.58
N LEU A 21 -5.15 -6.17 -3.56
CA LEU A 21 -4.66 -5.35 -4.67
C LEU A 21 -5.82 -4.69 -5.45
N VAL A 22 -6.78 -5.49 -5.91
CA VAL A 22 -7.94 -5.02 -6.68
C VAL A 22 -8.78 -4.03 -5.86
N SER A 23 -9.06 -4.35 -4.59
CA SER A 23 -9.85 -3.51 -3.70
C SER A 23 -9.20 -2.14 -3.48
N SER A 24 -7.87 -2.13 -3.34
CA SER A 24 -7.11 -0.91 -3.06
C SER A 24 -7.01 -0.01 -4.27
N LYS A 25 -6.89 -0.61 -5.47
CA LYS A 25 -6.99 0.12 -6.75
C LYS A 25 -8.31 0.89 -6.83
N PHE A 26 -9.43 0.25 -6.47
CA PHE A 26 -10.74 0.89 -6.48
C PHE A 26 -10.86 2.04 -5.47
N VAL A 27 -10.32 1.87 -4.25
CA VAL A 27 -10.30 2.94 -3.24
C VAL A 27 -9.47 4.13 -3.72
N ILE A 28 -8.28 3.85 -4.24
CA ILE A 28 -7.33 4.86 -4.71
C ILE A 28 -7.92 5.65 -5.89
N SER A 29 -8.53 4.97 -6.87
CA SER A 29 -9.09 5.61 -8.05
C SER A 29 -10.28 6.53 -7.75
N ASN A 30 -10.95 6.33 -6.62
CA ASN A 30 -12.11 7.12 -6.19
C ASN A 30 -11.78 8.16 -5.11
N LEU A 31 -10.52 8.25 -4.67
CA LEU A 31 -10.11 9.22 -3.67
C LEU A 31 -10.03 10.63 -4.30
N ASP A 32 -10.64 11.62 -3.66
CA ASP A 32 -10.63 13.01 -4.12
C ASP A 32 -9.26 13.67 -3.86
N PRO A 33 -8.45 13.92 -4.89
CA PRO A 33 -7.10 14.48 -4.72
C PRO A 33 -7.14 15.95 -4.31
N SER A 34 -8.28 16.65 -4.43
CA SER A 34 -8.43 18.02 -3.94
C SER A 34 -8.50 18.09 -2.42
N LYS A 35 -9.00 17.02 -1.77
CA LYS A 35 -9.21 16.93 -0.31
C LYS A 35 -8.10 16.20 0.42
N PHE A 36 -7.53 15.17 -0.21
CA PHE A 36 -6.61 14.23 0.46
C PHE A 36 -5.25 14.17 -0.25
N ALA A 37 -4.21 13.94 0.55
CA ALA A 37 -2.91 13.50 0.06
C ALA A 37 -2.84 11.97 0.20
N LEU A 38 -2.52 11.27 -0.88
CA LEU A 38 -2.51 9.82 -0.90
C LEU A 38 -1.12 9.26 -0.58
N LEU A 39 -1.07 8.27 0.30
CA LEU A 39 0.13 7.51 0.65
C LEU A 39 -0.12 6.01 0.43
N PRO A 40 0.20 5.46 -0.75
CA PRO A 40 0.05 4.04 -1.04
C PRO A 40 1.21 3.24 -0.45
N ILE A 41 0.89 2.14 0.26
CA ILE A 41 1.87 1.25 0.88
C ILE A 41 1.53 -0.18 0.47
N PHE A 42 2.40 -0.76 -0.36
CA PHE A 42 2.31 -2.16 -0.77
C PHE A 42 3.00 -3.06 0.24
N ILE A 43 2.38 -4.19 0.52
CA ILE A 43 2.92 -5.27 1.35
C ILE A 43 3.05 -6.50 0.46
N SER A 44 4.27 -6.96 0.24
CA SER A 44 4.56 -8.18 -0.55
C SER A 44 4.04 -9.45 0.13
N LYS A 45 4.04 -10.56 -0.60
CA LYS A 45 3.66 -11.89 -0.07
C LYS A 45 4.66 -12.39 0.98
N GLU A 46 5.86 -11.83 0.99
CA GLU A 46 6.93 -12.09 1.96
C GLU A 46 6.84 -11.14 3.17
N GLY A 47 5.90 -10.19 3.16
CA GLY A 47 5.68 -9.25 4.26
C GLY A 47 6.60 -8.03 4.24
N CYS A 48 7.31 -7.77 3.15
CA CYS A 48 8.07 -6.52 2.96
C CYS A 48 7.11 -5.38 2.63
N TRP A 49 7.25 -4.25 3.33
CA TRP A 49 6.44 -3.04 3.13
C TRP A 49 7.23 -2.03 2.31
N GLN A 50 6.60 -1.47 1.28
CA GLN A 50 7.25 -0.50 0.41
C GLN A 50 6.26 0.56 -0.06
N ARG A 51 6.74 1.79 -0.23
CA ARG A 51 5.95 2.82 -0.90
C ARG A 51 5.76 2.45 -2.37
N SER A 52 4.52 2.57 -2.82
CA SER A 52 4.14 2.27 -4.18
C SER A 52 3.90 3.55 -4.99
N VAL A 53 4.12 3.48 -6.30
CA VAL A 53 3.52 4.40 -7.26
C VAL A 53 2.34 3.69 -7.89
N ILE A 54 1.23 4.42 -7.98
CA ILE A 54 -0.07 3.90 -8.44
C ILE A 54 -0.37 4.32 -9.88
N GLU A 55 0.48 5.18 -10.44
CA GLU A 55 0.43 5.55 -11.84
C GLU A 55 0.63 4.30 -12.71
N ASN A 56 -0.29 4.10 -13.65
CA ASN A 56 -0.26 2.99 -14.61
C ASN A 56 -0.31 1.58 -14.00
N TRP A 57 -0.88 1.43 -12.79
CA TRP A 57 -1.05 0.11 -12.18
C TRP A 57 -2.09 -0.76 -12.92
N SER A 58 -1.60 -1.82 -13.56
CA SER A 58 -2.39 -2.79 -14.32
C SER A 58 -3.02 -3.85 -13.41
N GLU A 59 -4.19 -4.38 -13.79
CA GLU A 59 -4.78 -5.51 -13.06
C GLU A 59 -3.92 -6.77 -13.22
N GLY A 60 -3.73 -7.51 -12.12
CA GLY A 60 -2.97 -8.76 -12.10
C GLY A 60 -1.46 -8.60 -11.98
N GLU A 61 -0.94 -7.37 -11.94
CA GLU A 61 0.48 -7.09 -11.74
C GLU A 61 0.71 -6.40 -10.38
N PRO A 62 1.86 -6.62 -9.72
CA PRO A 62 2.22 -5.82 -8.56
C PRO A 62 2.36 -4.34 -8.96
N PRO A 63 2.03 -3.40 -8.06
CA PRO A 63 2.17 -1.99 -8.38
C PRO A 63 3.63 -1.63 -8.62
N ALA A 64 3.87 -0.58 -9.42
CA ALA A 64 5.20 -0.03 -9.55
C ALA A 64 5.70 0.39 -8.16
N LEU A 65 6.90 -0.06 -7.81
CA LEU A 65 7.52 0.28 -6.53
C LEU A 65 8.44 1.47 -6.74
N ILE A 66 8.50 2.39 -5.77
CA ILE A 66 9.47 3.49 -5.83
C ILE A 66 10.86 2.89 -5.56
N PRO A 67 11.81 2.96 -6.52
CA PRO A 67 13.18 2.53 -6.28
C PRO A 67 13.79 3.35 -5.14
N ASP A 68 14.53 2.70 -4.24
CA ASP A 68 15.19 3.34 -3.08
C ASP A 68 14.25 4.09 -2.11
N SER A 69 12.92 3.95 -2.22
CA SER A 69 12.06 4.34 -1.11
C SER A 69 12.43 3.46 0.08
N GLU A 70 12.57 4.04 1.27
CA GLU A 70 12.73 3.29 2.51
C GLU A 70 11.78 2.08 2.47
N ILE A 71 12.35 0.88 2.30
CA ILE A 71 11.67 -0.33 2.72
C ILE A 71 11.48 -0.06 4.19
N VAL A 72 10.26 0.25 4.60
CA VAL A 72 9.95 0.37 6.01
C VAL A 72 10.08 -1.07 6.46
N PRO A 73 11.20 -1.47 7.08
CA PRO A 73 11.29 -2.83 7.54
C PRO A 73 10.13 -2.96 8.53
N MET A 74 9.55 -4.15 8.64
CA MET A 74 8.86 -4.50 9.88
C MET A 74 9.59 -3.80 11.02
N LEU A 75 8.89 -3.03 11.87
CA LEU A 75 9.44 -2.68 13.18
C LEU A 75 9.97 -4.02 13.73
N GLN A 76 11.28 -4.24 13.66
CA GLN A 76 11.85 -5.57 13.83
C GLN A 76 11.60 -5.90 15.29
N GLY A 77 10.57 -6.71 15.56
CA GLY A 77 10.11 -6.97 16.91
C GLY A 77 8.61 -7.26 17.10
N SER A 78 7.72 -6.90 16.16
CA SER A 78 6.29 -7.19 16.34
C SER A 78 5.89 -8.53 15.68
N PRO A 79 5.35 -9.52 16.42
CA PRO A 79 4.83 -10.73 15.81
C PRO A 79 3.67 -10.40 14.85
N PRO A 80 3.44 -11.22 13.81
CA PRO A 80 2.31 -11.03 12.91
C PRO A 80 1.01 -11.05 13.74
N GLY A 81 0.26 -9.94 13.70
CA GLY A 81 -1.06 -9.85 14.33
C GLY A 81 -1.16 -9.05 15.64
N ARG A 82 -0.10 -8.39 16.12
CA ARG A 82 -0.23 -7.47 17.26
C ARG A 82 0.14 -6.03 16.87
N PHE A 83 -0.88 -5.27 16.47
CA PHE A 83 -0.82 -3.82 16.55
C PHE A 83 -0.88 -3.47 18.05
N ALA A 84 0.15 -2.79 18.54
CA ALA A 84 0.16 -2.24 19.89
C ALA A 84 -0.92 -1.16 20.03
#